data_AF-A0A7S0EYB3-F1
#
_entry.id   AF-A0A7S0EYB3-F1
#
_cell.length_a   1.000
_cell.length_b   1.000
_cell.length_c   1.000
_cell.angle_alpha   90.00
_cell.angle_beta   90.00
_cell.angle_gamma   90.00
#
_symmetry.space_group_name_H-M   'P 1'
#
loop_
_entity.id
_entity.type
_entity.pdbx_description
1 polymer ?
#
loop_
_entity_poly.entity_id
_entity_poly.type
_entity_poly.pdbx_seq_one_letter_code
_entity_poly.pdbx_strand_id
1 'polypeptide(L)'
;HHSPRRRPLAQVLSMSYGQLGDAGIPNRYRVEYCPTGRGGCKACGSPMAEFTPRCGEKMRSHFFDGFEIKWFHPHCYRTSCKTVHDIVGFQKLKWTDQLVLYKQITGANADEGEAGAQRAKEASGMLWGVAEAIAGVPKPKLKEALELNGRMFGDKASPFELRHTIADGLLNGRLPPCPWCKCEALEQEGGLITCRGYLEGATACEFKQTAYGVMGSKVTAAAEAVPLERVPWAAHPAVEKSLHKAGGL
;
A
#
# COMPACT_ATOMS: atom_id res chain seq x y z
N HIS A 1 -3.01 38.32 13.05
CA HIS A 1 -4.03 37.66 12.21
C HIS A 1 -3.53 37.53 10.78
N HIS A 2 -2.96 36.38 10.39
CA HIS A 2 -2.71 36.08 8.97
C HIS A 2 -3.59 34.91 8.57
N SER A 3 -4.68 35.23 7.88
CA SER A 3 -5.54 34.24 7.24
C SER A 3 -4.81 33.71 5.99
N PRO A 4 -4.67 32.39 5.81
CA PRO A 4 -4.08 31.85 4.58
C PRO A 4 -5.06 32.11 3.43
N ARG A 5 -4.64 32.93 2.45
CA ARG A 5 -5.41 33.18 1.24
C ARG A 5 -5.62 31.86 0.50
N ARG A 6 -6.84 31.31 0.55
CA ARG A 6 -7.23 30.19 -0.32
C ARG A 6 -7.20 30.70 -1.76
N ARG A 7 -6.43 30.03 -2.64
CA ARG A 7 -6.43 30.36 -4.07
C ARG A 7 -7.73 29.86 -4.71
N PRO A 8 -8.31 30.59 -5.68
CA PRO A 8 -9.51 30.17 -6.38
C PRO A 8 -9.28 28.86 -7.15
N LEU A 9 -10.27 27.96 -7.13
CA LEU A 9 -10.25 26.66 -7.83
C LEU A 9 -9.87 26.77 -9.32
N ALA A 10 -10.29 27.86 -9.98
CA ALA A 10 -9.99 28.14 -11.38
C ALA A 10 -8.48 28.30 -11.67
N GLN A 11 -7.70 28.75 -10.68
CA GLN A 11 -6.25 28.96 -10.83
C GLN A 11 -5.44 27.67 -10.65
N VAL A 12 -6.03 26.63 -10.04
CA VAL A 12 -5.41 25.30 -9.90
C VAL A 12 -5.46 24.53 -11.23
N LEU A 13 -6.52 24.75 -12.02
CA LEU A 13 -6.75 24.09 -13.31
C LEU A 13 -5.89 24.64 -14.46
N SER A 14 -5.30 25.82 -14.31
CA SER A 14 -4.46 26.46 -15.34
C SER A 14 -2.95 26.31 -15.12
N MET A 15 -2.52 25.54 -14.11
CA MET A 15 -1.10 25.39 -13.79
C MET A 15 -0.52 24.21 -14.57
N SER A 16 0.52 24.47 -15.36
CA SER A 16 1.29 23.42 -16.01
C SER A 16 1.91 22.49 -14.97
N TYR A 17 2.15 21.23 -15.35
CA TYR A 17 2.66 20.15 -14.49
C TYR A 17 3.88 20.53 -13.61
N GLY A 18 4.65 21.55 -14.01
CA GLY A 18 5.83 22.06 -13.30
C GLY A 18 5.59 23.12 -12.21
N GLN A 19 4.41 23.75 -12.12
CA GLN A 19 4.20 24.90 -11.22
C GLN A 19 3.49 24.59 -9.90
N LEU A 20 2.94 23.39 -9.71
CA LEU A 20 2.13 23.03 -8.52
C LEU A 20 2.96 22.83 -7.22
N GLY A 21 4.26 23.09 -7.24
CA GLY A 21 5.17 22.76 -6.14
C GLY A 21 5.12 21.26 -5.78
N ASP A 22 5.58 20.91 -4.59
CA ASP A 22 5.53 19.53 -4.08
C ASP A 22 4.14 19.14 -3.54
N ALA A 23 3.20 20.09 -3.44
CA ALA A 23 1.86 19.85 -2.94
C ALA A 23 0.99 19.02 -3.91
N GLY A 24 1.36 19.00 -5.20
CA GLY A 24 0.68 18.22 -6.23
C GLY A 24 1.24 16.81 -6.46
N ILE A 25 2.17 16.31 -5.64
CA ILE A 25 2.78 14.99 -5.87
C ILE A 25 1.82 13.89 -5.37
N PRO A 26 1.27 13.03 -6.26
CA PRO A 26 0.35 11.98 -5.85
C PRO A 26 1.09 10.88 -5.07
N ASN A 27 0.46 10.42 -3.98
CA ASN A 27 1.00 9.38 -3.08
C ASN A 27 2.42 9.72 -2.62
N ARG A 28 2.59 10.95 -2.10
CA ARG A 28 3.90 11.49 -1.72
C ARG A 28 4.58 10.64 -0.64
N TYR A 29 3.84 10.23 0.38
CA TYR A 29 4.36 9.51 1.52
C TYR A 29 4.12 8.01 1.36
N ARG A 30 5.12 7.23 1.76
CA ARG A 30 5.05 5.77 1.67
C ARG A 30 5.95 5.08 2.68
N VAL A 31 5.60 3.85 3.04
CA VAL A 31 6.38 2.97 3.89
C VAL A 31 6.36 1.56 3.35
N GLU A 32 7.45 0.84 3.57
CA GLU A 32 7.57 -0.58 3.25
C GLU A 32 8.70 -1.20 4.07
N TYR A 33 8.80 -2.53 4.07
CA TYR A 33 10.04 -3.19 4.45
C TYR A 33 11.05 -3.10 3.32
N CYS A 34 12.31 -2.94 3.67
CA CYS A 34 13.41 -2.94 2.71
C CYS A 34 13.39 -4.24 1.90
N PRO A 35 13.19 -4.19 0.58
CA PRO A 35 13.14 -5.39 -0.25
C PRO A 35 14.53 -6.03 -0.44
N THR A 36 15.59 -5.26 -0.21
CA THR A 36 17.00 -5.70 -0.20
C THR A 36 17.80 -4.84 0.77
N GLY A 37 18.95 -5.33 1.24
CA GLY A 37 19.86 -4.60 2.12
C GLY A 37 20.77 -3.56 1.43
N ARG A 38 20.54 -3.24 0.15
CA ARG A 38 21.43 -2.37 -0.66
C ARG A 38 21.09 -0.87 -0.57
N GLY A 39 19.97 -0.52 0.06
CA GLY A 39 19.52 0.87 0.16
C GLY A 39 20.23 1.62 1.28
N GLY A 40 20.59 2.88 1.05
CA GLY A 40 21.10 3.79 2.07
C GLY A 40 20.06 4.86 2.46
N CYS A 41 20.05 5.25 3.73
CA CYS A 41 19.17 6.31 4.24
C CYS A 41 19.65 7.68 3.75
N LYS A 42 18.74 8.50 3.22
CA LYS A 42 19.05 9.82 2.68
C LYS A 42 19.30 10.90 3.74
N ALA A 43 19.09 10.61 5.02
CA ALA A 43 19.39 11.53 6.12
C ALA A 43 20.75 11.26 6.76
N CYS A 44 21.02 10.01 7.18
CA CYS A 44 22.26 9.66 7.88
C CYS A 44 23.33 8.99 6.99
N GLY A 45 22.98 8.57 5.76
CA GLY A 45 23.88 7.87 4.85
C GLY A 45 24.10 6.38 5.15
N SER A 46 23.71 5.90 6.34
CA SER A 46 23.91 4.50 6.75
C SER A 46 23.05 3.51 5.93
N PRO A 47 23.51 2.25 5.78
CA PRO A 47 22.74 1.22 5.10
C PRO A 47 21.45 0.87 5.85
N MET A 48 20.45 0.37 5.12
CA MET A 48 19.21 -0.18 5.63
C MET A 48 19.18 -1.68 5.36
N ALA A 49 19.09 -2.49 6.42
CA ALA A 49 19.06 -3.94 6.30
C ALA A 49 17.77 -4.41 5.59
N GLU A 50 17.87 -5.53 4.87
CA GLU A 50 16.69 -6.18 4.29
C GLU A 50 15.65 -6.46 5.37
N PHE A 51 14.38 -6.37 5.01
CA PHE A 51 13.27 -6.67 5.90
C PHE A 51 13.18 -5.78 7.16
N THR A 52 13.77 -4.58 7.12
CA THR A 52 13.53 -3.52 8.12
C THR A 52 12.60 -2.44 7.55
N PRO A 53 11.72 -1.83 8.36
CA PRO A 53 10.86 -0.75 7.89
C PRO A 53 11.69 0.44 7.37
N ARG A 54 11.25 1.04 6.26
CA ARG A 54 11.79 2.30 5.73
C ARG A 54 10.67 3.24 5.32
N CYS A 55 10.92 4.53 5.49
CA CYS A 55 10.00 5.59 5.08
C CYS A 55 10.47 6.24 3.80
N GLY A 56 9.55 6.45 2.87
CA GLY A 56 9.80 6.98 1.55
C GLY A 56 9.04 8.27 1.30
N GLU A 57 9.71 9.22 0.69
CA GLU A 57 9.11 10.45 0.20
C GLU A 57 9.35 10.60 -1.30
N LYS A 58 8.26 10.60 -2.06
CA LYS A 58 8.25 10.78 -3.51
C LYS A 58 8.47 12.25 -3.82
N MET A 59 9.45 12.53 -4.66
CA MET A 59 9.85 13.86 -5.06
C MET A 59 10.07 13.92 -6.58
N ARG A 60 10.01 15.12 -7.17
CA ARG A 60 10.39 15.27 -8.58
C ARG A 60 11.88 14.97 -8.72
N SER A 61 12.22 14.15 -9.72
CA SER A 61 13.61 13.86 -10.02
C SER A 61 14.27 15.08 -10.66
N HIS A 62 15.52 15.35 -10.28
CA HIS A 62 16.35 16.34 -10.97
C HIS A 62 17.01 15.77 -12.23
N PHE A 63 16.98 14.44 -12.41
CA PHE A 63 17.74 13.73 -13.43
C PHE A 63 16.87 13.27 -14.62
N PHE A 64 15.56 13.09 -14.41
CA PHE A 64 14.66 12.65 -15.46
C PHE A 64 13.26 13.22 -15.24
N ASP A 65 12.46 13.27 -16.31
CA ASP A 65 11.07 13.71 -16.21
C ASP A 65 10.23 12.63 -15.52
N GLY A 66 10.05 12.81 -14.22
CA GLY A 66 9.32 11.87 -13.38
C GLY A 66 9.62 12.09 -11.90
N PHE A 67 9.33 11.03 -11.13
CA PHE A 67 9.49 11.06 -9.69
C PHE A 67 10.52 10.03 -9.24
N GLU A 68 11.31 10.41 -8.25
CA GLU A 68 12.14 9.49 -7.48
C GLU A 68 11.60 9.40 -6.05
N ILE A 69 11.96 8.33 -5.34
CA ILE A 69 11.65 8.24 -3.90
C ILE A 69 12.95 8.29 -3.10
N LYS A 70 13.01 9.25 -2.18
CA LYS A 70 14.04 9.30 -1.15
C LYS A 70 13.63 8.41 0.01
N TRP A 71 14.53 7.53 0.41
CA TRP A 71 14.31 6.55 1.48
C TRP A 71 15.05 6.92 2.74
N PHE A 72 14.43 6.66 3.89
CA PHE A 72 14.92 7.02 5.22
C PHE A 72 14.67 5.88 6.21
N HIS A 73 15.57 5.71 7.19
CA HIS A 73 15.23 4.95 8.40
C HIS A 73 14.03 5.61 9.09
N PRO A 74 13.16 4.84 9.79
CA PRO A 74 12.05 5.40 10.56
C PRO A 74 12.48 6.55 11.47
N HIS A 75 13.47 6.33 12.34
CA HIS A 75 13.95 7.35 13.29
C HIS A 75 14.60 8.57 12.62
N CYS A 76 15.12 8.43 11.39
CA CYS A 76 15.69 9.51 10.61
C CYS A 76 14.63 10.33 9.87
N TYR A 77 13.42 9.79 9.68
CA TYR A 77 12.42 10.38 8.83
C TYR A 77 11.76 11.58 9.51
N ARG A 78 11.89 12.77 8.90
CA ARG A 78 11.28 14.03 9.35
C ARG A 78 10.16 14.39 8.40
N THR A 79 9.03 13.73 8.55
CA THR A 79 7.88 13.90 7.65
C THR A 79 7.09 15.16 7.96
N SER A 80 6.55 15.78 6.91
CA SER A 80 5.50 16.79 7.01
C SER A 80 4.10 16.16 7.02
N CYS A 81 3.98 14.84 6.79
CA CYS A 81 2.74 14.10 6.90
C CYS A 81 2.18 14.19 8.33
N LYS A 82 0.87 14.42 8.44
CA LYS A 82 0.18 14.55 9.74
C LYS A 82 -0.78 13.40 10.04
N THR A 83 -1.04 12.55 9.04
CA THR A 83 -1.99 11.44 9.15
C THR A 83 -1.41 10.20 8.49
N VAL A 84 -1.57 9.05 9.15
CA VAL A 84 -1.14 7.76 8.58
C VAL A 84 -1.97 7.35 7.37
N HIS A 85 -3.16 7.94 7.19
CA HIS A 85 -4.06 7.65 6.07
C HIS A 85 -3.50 8.10 4.70
N ASP A 86 -2.60 9.08 4.68
CA ASP A 86 -1.98 9.58 3.46
C ASP A 86 -0.70 8.79 3.09
N ILE A 87 -0.36 7.77 3.88
CA ILE A 87 0.89 7.01 3.75
C ILE A 87 0.62 5.66 3.10
N VAL A 88 1.07 5.53 1.86
CA VAL A 88 0.99 4.28 1.12
C VAL A 88 1.85 3.20 1.77
N GLY A 89 1.32 1.99 1.90
CA GLY A 89 1.93 0.82 2.51
C GLY A 89 1.80 0.72 4.03
N PHE A 90 1.18 1.70 4.72
CA PHE A 90 1.15 1.73 6.18
C PHE A 90 0.52 0.47 6.78
N GLN A 91 -0.61 0.03 6.24
CA GLN A 91 -1.34 -1.14 6.73
C GLN A 91 -0.66 -2.48 6.42
N LYS A 92 0.31 -2.48 5.48
CA LYS A 92 1.09 -3.69 5.13
C LYS A 92 2.20 -3.96 6.15
N LEU A 93 2.46 -3.03 7.08
CA LEU A 93 3.43 -3.22 8.15
C LEU A 93 2.91 -4.16 9.23
N LYS A 94 3.80 -4.78 10.01
CA LYS A 94 3.42 -5.46 11.25
C LYS A 94 2.76 -4.45 12.19
N TRP A 95 1.75 -4.88 12.95
CA TRP A 95 1.05 -4.02 13.91
C TRP A 95 2.01 -3.24 14.84
N THR A 96 3.04 -3.89 15.35
CA THR A 96 4.06 -3.26 16.20
C THR A 96 4.77 -2.09 15.50
N ASP A 97 5.11 -2.25 14.22
CA ASP A 97 5.77 -1.21 13.42
C ASP A 97 4.78 -0.09 13.04
N GLN A 98 3.50 -0.44 12.84
CA GLN A 98 2.44 0.55 12.66
C GLN A 98 2.33 1.46 13.89
N LEU A 99 2.33 0.91 15.10
CA LEU A 99 2.26 1.70 16.34
C LEU A 99 3.45 2.67 16.49
N VAL A 100 4.66 2.20 16.21
CA VAL A 100 5.88 3.02 16.28
C VAL A 100 5.80 4.19 15.30
N LEU A 101 5.43 3.92 14.05
CA LEU A 101 5.31 4.97 13.03
C LEU A 101 4.12 5.89 13.30
N TYR A 102 2.98 5.36 13.74
CA TYR A 102 1.82 6.15 14.11
C TYR A 102 2.19 7.21 15.15
N LYS A 103 2.88 6.80 16.22
CA LYS A 103 3.38 7.71 17.24
C LYS A 103 4.35 8.74 16.68
N GLN A 104 5.27 8.32 15.83
CA GLN A 104 6.24 9.22 15.22
C GLN A 104 5.58 10.29 14.33
N ILE A 105 4.52 9.93 13.59
CA ILE A 105 3.85 10.81 12.61
C ILE A 105 2.84 11.74 13.29
N THR A 106 2.03 11.19 14.19
CA THR A 106 0.91 11.92 14.81
C THR A 106 1.28 12.58 16.12
N GLY A 107 2.34 12.11 16.80
CA GLY A 107 2.68 12.49 18.17
C GLY A 107 1.81 11.83 19.24
N ALA A 108 0.79 11.07 18.86
CA ALA A 108 -0.13 10.38 19.76
C ALA A 108 0.10 8.87 19.76
N ASN A 109 -0.26 8.18 20.85
CA ASN A 109 -0.34 6.73 20.81
C ASN A 109 -1.67 6.33 20.15
N ALA A 110 -1.67 5.23 19.38
CA ALA A 110 -2.91 4.68 18.87
C ALA A 110 -3.77 4.15 20.03
N ASP A 111 -5.08 4.38 19.99
CA ASP A 111 -6.02 3.79 20.94
C ASP A 111 -6.31 2.35 20.54
N GLU A 112 -5.50 1.40 21.04
CA GLU A 112 -5.69 -0.03 20.78
C GLU A 112 -7.00 -0.59 21.36
N GLY A 113 -7.68 0.14 22.25
CA GLY A 113 -8.98 -0.25 22.80
C GLY A 113 -10.15 0.07 21.86
N GLU A 114 -9.94 0.93 20.86
CA GLU A 114 -10.96 1.23 19.85
C GLU A 114 -11.22 -0.01 18.98
N ALA A 115 -12.49 -0.31 18.73
CA ALA A 115 -12.90 -1.46 17.91
C ALA A 115 -12.25 -1.45 16.51
N GLY A 116 -12.00 -0.28 15.93
CA GLY A 116 -11.28 -0.15 14.65
C GLY A 116 -9.82 -0.60 14.73
N ALA A 117 -9.10 -0.21 15.78
CA ALA A 117 -7.72 -0.60 16.01
C ALA A 117 -7.59 -2.10 16.28
N GLN A 118 -8.49 -2.66 17.10
CA GLN A 118 -8.50 -4.10 17.39
C GLN A 118 -8.73 -4.94 16.12
N ARG A 119 -9.67 -4.54 15.26
CA ARG A 119 -9.87 -5.19 13.94
C ARG A 119 -8.63 -5.10 13.06
N ALA A 120 -7.97 -3.94 13.01
CA ALA A 120 -6.75 -3.76 12.22
C ALA A 120 -5.59 -4.63 12.73
N LYS A 121 -5.45 -4.75 14.06
CA LYS A 121 -4.48 -5.61 14.73
C LYS A 121 -4.69 -7.08 14.38
N GLU A 122 -5.92 -7.56 14.49
CA GLU A 122 -6.29 -8.94 14.13
C GLU A 122 -6.06 -9.21 12.65
N ALA A 123 -6.51 -8.31 11.76
CA ALA A 123 -6.29 -8.43 10.32
C ALA A 123 -4.80 -8.46 9.97
N SER A 124 -3.98 -7.61 10.59
CA SER A 124 -2.53 -7.63 10.44
C SER A 124 -1.97 -8.98 10.91
N GLY A 125 -2.37 -9.46 12.09
CA GLY A 125 -1.94 -10.75 12.63
C GLY A 125 -2.22 -11.93 11.69
N MET A 126 -3.45 -12.00 11.16
CA MET A 126 -3.84 -13.04 10.20
C MET A 126 -2.99 -12.95 8.91
N LEU A 127 -2.90 -11.77 8.29
CA LEU A 127 -2.14 -11.56 7.05
C LEU A 127 -0.68 -12.01 7.21
N TRP A 128 -0.04 -11.60 8.30
CA TRP A 128 1.35 -11.93 8.60
C TRP A 128 1.52 -13.41 8.93
N GLY A 129 0.58 -14.03 9.66
CA GLY A 129 0.59 -15.46 9.94
C GLY A 129 0.60 -16.29 8.65
N VAL A 130 -0.29 -15.96 7.69
CA VAL A 130 -0.31 -16.63 6.38
C VAL A 130 0.98 -16.38 5.60
N ALA A 131 1.46 -15.14 5.56
CA ALA A 131 2.68 -14.79 4.84
C ALA A 131 3.93 -15.49 5.41
N GLU A 132 3.99 -15.70 6.72
CA GLU A 132 5.05 -16.45 7.41
C GLU A 132 4.92 -17.96 7.18
N ALA A 133 3.70 -18.50 7.22
CA ALA A 133 3.42 -19.92 6.93
C ALA A 133 3.85 -20.35 5.52
N ILE A 134 3.87 -19.42 4.56
CA ILE A 134 4.29 -19.69 3.17
C ILE A 134 5.70 -19.15 2.85
N ALA A 135 6.48 -18.75 3.87
CA ALA A 135 7.82 -18.18 3.69
C ALA A 135 8.79 -19.12 2.95
N GLY A 136 8.62 -20.44 3.11
CA GLY A 136 9.45 -21.46 2.47
C GLY A 136 9.10 -21.74 1.00
N VAL A 137 8.02 -21.18 0.47
CA VAL A 137 7.63 -21.39 -0.94
C VAL A 137 8.58 -20.63 -1.87
N PRO A 138 9.21 -21.29 -2.85
CA PRO A 138 10.12 -20.62 -3.78
C PRO A 138 9.45 -19.51 -4.58
N LYS A 139 10.17 -18.41 -4.84
CA LYS A 139 9.67 -17.25 -5.60
C LYS A 139 8.99 -17.59 -6.94
N PRO A 140 9.51 -18.53 -7.77
CA PRO A 140 8.81 -18.93 -8.99
C PRO A 140 7.41 -19.52 -8.71
N LYS A 141 7.28 -20.34 -7.67
CA LYS A 141 5.99 -20.92 -7.27
C LYS A 141 5.03 -19.88 -6.70
N LEU A 142 5.55 -18.84 -6.01
CA LEU A 142 4.73 -17.71 -5.59
C LEU A 142 4.19 -16.93 -6.81
N LYS A 143 5.00 -16.74 -7.85
CA LYS A 143 4.57 -16.10 -9.10
C LYS A 143 3.50 -16.94 -9.81
N GLU A 144 3.73 -18.24 -9.99
CA GLU A 144 2.73 -19.16 -10.56
C GLU A 144 1.39 -19.08 -9.79
N ALA A 145 1.43 -19.05 -8.45
CA ALA A 145 0.22 -18.92 -7.63
C ALA A 145 -0.53 -17.60 -7.84
N LEU A 146 0.19 -16.50 -8.06
CA LEU A 146 -0.39 -15.19 -8.33
C LEU A 146 -0.97 -15.12 -9.75
N GLU A 147 -0.33 -15.77 -10.72
CA GLU A 147 -0.79 -15.85 -12.12
C GLU A 147 -2.12 -16.59 -12.26
N LEU A 148 -2.35 -17.65 -11.46
CA LEU A 148 -3.67 -18.31 -11.37
C LEU A 148 -4.80 -17.36 -10.96
N ASN A 149 -4.45 -16.25 -10.32
CA ASN A 149 -5.34 -15.22 -9.82
C ASN A 149 -5.23 -13.91 -10.61
N GLY A 150 -4.65 -13.94 -11.82
CA GLY A 150 -4.58 -12.76 -12.68
C GLY A 150 -3.59 -11.68 -12.20
N ARG A 151 -2.69 -12.02 -11.28
CA ARG A 151 -1.74 -11.09 -10.67
C ARG A 151 -0.34 -11.31 -11.23
N MET A 152 0.10 -10.37 -12.05
CA MET A 152 1.43 -10.41 -12.68
C MET A 152 2.42 -9.55 -11.90
N PHE A 153 3.58 -10.10 -11.57
CA PHE A 153 4.68 -9.38 -10.91
C PHE A 153 5.99 -9.48 -11.69
N GLY A 154 6.67 -8.35 -11.84
CA GLY A 154 7.99 -8.31 -12.49
C GLY A 154 9.07 -9.05 -11.70
N ASP A 155 10.23 -9.27 -12.31
CA ASP A 155 11.34 -10.02 -11.69
C ASP A 155 11.94 -9.36 -10.46
N LYS A 156 11.75 -8.04 -10.33
CA LYS A 156 12.22 -7.26 -9.18
C LYS A 156 11.29 -7.31 -7.97
N ALA A 157 10.11 -7.94 -8.10
CA ALA A 157 9.18 -8.10 -6.98
C ALA A 157 9.83 -8.87 -5.83
N SER A 158 9.68 -8.37 -4.62
CA SER A 158 10.28 -9.01 -3.45
C SER A 158 9.47 -10.25 -3.04
N PRO A 159 10.10 -11.33 -2.53
CA PRO A 159 9.34 -12.46 -1.98
C PRO A 159 8.33 -12.03 -0.92
N PHE A 160 8.66 -10.99 -0.16
CA PHE A 160 7.76 -10.36 0.80
C PHE A 160 6.44 -9.88 0.16
N GLU A 161 6.54 -9.09 -0.89
CA GLU A 161 5.39 -8.53 -1.62
C GLU A 161 4.50 -9.63 -2.22
N LEU A 162 5.11 -10.66 -2.80
CA LEU A 162 4.38 -11.79 -3.35
C LEU A 162 3.58 -12.54 -2.27
N ARG A 163 4.23 -12.85 -1.13
CA ARG A 163 3.56 -13.55 -0.02
C ARG A 163 2.45 -12.74 0.60
N HIS A 164 2.62 -11.43 0.77
CA HIS A 164 1.57 -10.55 1.29
C HIS A 164 0.37 -10.48 0.35
N THR A 165 0.61 -10.46 -0.96
CA THR A 165 -0.46 -10.46 -1.95
C THR A 165 -1.22 -11.79 -1.95
N ILE A 166 -0.52 -12.92 -1.84
CA ILE A 166 -1.14 -14.24 -1.70
C ILE A 166 -1.93 -14.35 -0.39
N ALA A 167 -1.37 -13.85 0.72
CA ALA A 167 -2.04 -13.85 2.02
C ALA A 167 -3.34 -13.03 2.00
N ASP A 168 -3.31 -11.82 1.43
CA ASP A 168 -4.53 -11.01 1.25
C ASP A 168 -5.56 -11.75 0.41
N GLY A 169 -5.12 -12.36 -0.68
CA GLY A 169 -5.95 -13.18 -1.56
C GLY A 169 -6.62 -14.35 -0.85
N LEU A 170 -5.87 -15.12 -0.07
CA LEU A 170 -6.39 -16.27 0.67
C LEU A 170 -7.39 -15.87 1.76
N LEU A 171 -7.14 -14.75 2.46
CA LEU A 171 -7.99 -14.29 3.56
C LEU A 171 -9.26 -13.60 3.07
N ASN A 172 -9.14 -12.78 2.03
CA ASN A 172 -10.21 -11.88 1.62
C ASN A 172 -10.87 -12.30 0.29
N GLY A 173 -10.24 -13.18 -0.49
CA GLY A 173 -10.59 -13.39 -1.89
C GLY A 173 -10.00 -12.29 -2.79
N ARG A 174 -10.08 -12.50 -4.10
CA ARG A 174 -9.57 -11.56 -5.09
C ARG A 174 -10.60 -10.48 -5.42
N LEU A 175 -10.16 -9.23 -5.57
CA LEU A 175 -11.01 -8.18 -6.17
C LEU A 175 -11.39 -8.54 -7.62
N PRO A 176 -12.63 -8.24 -8.05
CA PRO A 176 -13.07 -8.52 -9.41
C PRO A 176 -12.29 -7.68 -10.44
N PRO A 177 -12.43 -7.96 -11.74
CA PRO A 177 -11.92 -7.08 -12.78
C PRO A 177 -12.44 -5.65 -12.61
N CYS A 178 -11.60 -4.67 -12.89
CA CYS A 178 -11.96 -3.26 -12.75
C CYS A 178 -13.19 -2.92 -13.62
N PRO A 179 -14.20 -2.22 -13.09
CA PRO A 179 -15.40 -1.85 -13.86
C PRO A 179 -15.10 -1.00 -15.10
N TRP A 180 -14.02 -0.22 -15.10
CA TRP A 180 -13.64 0.68 -16.20
C TRP A 180 -12.72 0.00 -17.22
N CYS A 181 -11.49 -0.39 -16.83
CA CYS A 181 -10.50 -0.98 -17.76
C CYS A 181 -10.70 -2.49 -18.01
N LYS A 182 -11.56 -3.17 -17.25
CA LYS A 182 -11.71 -4.64 -17.24
C LYS A 182 -10.44 -5.42 -16.87
N CYS A 183 -9.40 -4.72 -16.43
CA CYS A 183 -8.14 -5.28 -16.03
C CYS A 183 -8.17 -5.80 -14.58
N GLU A 184 -7.39 -6.84 -14.28
CA GLU A 184 -7.34 -7.50 -12.96
C GLU A 184 -6.38 -6.82 -11.97
N ALA A 185 -6.29 -5.50 -12.09
CA ALA A 185 -5.30 -4.66 -11.41
C ALA A 185 -5.90 -3.79 -10.29
N LEU A 186 -7.07 -4.16 -9.75
CA LEU A 186 -7.61 -3.51 -8.56
C LEU A 186 -6.79 -3.87 -7.33
N GLU A 187 -6.44 -2.88 -6.52
CA GLU A 187 -5.76 -3.07 -5.24
C GLU A 187 -6.53 -2.36 -4.15
N GLN A 188 -6.69 -3.01 -3.00
CA GLN A 188 -7.25 -2.38 -1.82
C GLN A 188 -6.12 -1.99 -0.87
N GLU A 189 -6.18 -0.75 -0.42
CA GLU A 189 -5.35 -0.26 0.66
C GLU A 189 -6.24 0.48 1.66
N GLY A 190 -6.42 -0.11 2.84
CA GLY A 190 -7.43 0.32 3.79
C GLY A 190 -8.82 0.29 3.19
N GLY A 191 -9.52 1.40 3.34
CA GLY A 191 -10.86 1.56 2.79
C GLY A 191 -10.86 1.98 1.33
N LEU A 192 -9.71 2.17 0.68
CA LEU A 192 -9.65 2.67 -0.69
C LEU A 192 -9.23 1.55 -1.65
N ILE A 193 -10.10 1.26 -2.61
CA ILE A 193 -9.80 0.43 -3.77
C ILE A 193 -9.37 1.35 -4.90
N THR A 194 -8.25 1.05 -5.55
CA THR A 194 -7.73 1.79 -6.71
C THR A 194 -7.34 0.83 -7.83
N CYS A 195 -7.54 1.24 -9.09
CA CYS A 195 -7.03 0.50 -10.23
C CYS A 195 -5.60 0.93 -10.56
N ARG A 196 -4.74 -0.05 -10.90
CA ARG A 196 -3.36 0.16 -11.36
C ARG A 196 -3.14 -0.17 -12.84
N GLY A 197 -4.18 -0.56 -13.57
CA GLY A 197 -4.04 -0.91 -14.99
C GLY A 197 -4.30 0.26 -15.93
N TYR A 198 -4.52 -0.06 -17.20
CA TYR A 198 -4.58 0.91 -18.29
C TYR A 198 -5.86 0.70 -19.12
N LEU A 199 -6.52 1.79 -19.50
CA LEU A 199 -7.56 1.82 -20.53
C LEU A 199 -6.88 1.62 -21.89
N GLU A 200 -7.31 0.60 -22.63
CA GLU A 200 -6.80 0.26 -23.97
C GLU A 200 -5.26 0.13 -24.04
N GLY A 201 -4.61 -0.17 -22.91
CA GLY A 201 -3.16 -0.30 -22.80
C GLY A 201 -2.34 0.99 -22.83
N ALA A 202 -2.97 2.16 -23.03
CA ALA A 202 -2.26 3.43 -23.24
C ALA A 202 -2.47 4.45 -22.10
N THR A 203 -3.69 4.55 -21.56
CA THR A 203 -4.04 5.58 -20.56
C THR A 203 -4.20 4.95 -19.19
N ALA A 204 -3.54 5.48 -18.16
CA ALA A 204 -3.69 4.96 -16.80
C ALA A 204 -5.16 5.01 -16.35
N CYS A 205 -5.66 3.91 -15.79
CA CYS A 205 -7.02 3.85 -15.27
C CYS A 205 -7.12 4.60 -13.94
N GLU A 206 -8.06 5.54 -13.84
CA GLU A 206 -8.25 6.36 -12.64
C GLU A 206 -9.35 5.85 -11.71
N PHE A 207 -9.83 4.63 -11.91
CA PHE A 207 -10.88 4.04 -11.08
C PHE A 207 -10.46 4.00 -9.60
N LYS A 208 -11.32 4.54 -8.74
CA LYS A 208 -11.19 4.47 -7.28
C LYS A 208 -12.56 4.32 -6.63
N GLN A 209 -12.64 3.54 -5.56
CA GLN A 209 -13.87 3.34 -4.79
C GLN A 209 -13.53 3.17 -3.31
N THR A 210 -14.34 3.78 -2.43
CA THR A 210 -14.26 3.54 -0.99
C THR A 210 -14.98 2.23 -0.65
N ALA A 211 -14.26 1.20 -0.21
CA ALA A 211 -14.80 -0.10 0.20
C ALA A 211 -15.49 -0.06 1.58
N TYR A 212 -14.91 0.69 2.52
CA TYR A 212 -15.48 0.99 3.83
C TYR A 212 -14.82 2.25 4.40
N GLY A 213 -15.49 2.92 5.36
CA GLY A 213 -14.88 4.06 6.05
C GLY A 213 -13.73 3.61 6.95
N VAL A 214 -12.56 4.23 6.83
CA VAL A 214 -11.43 4.05 7.77
C VAL A 214 -11.43 5.22 8.75
N MET A 215 -11.47 4.92 10.06
CA MET A 215 -11.21 5.86 11.16
C MET A 215 -11.78 7.27 10.95
N GLY A 216 -13.11 7.37 10.81
CA GLY A 216 -13.81 8.65 10.69
C GLY A 216 -13.84 9.28 9.29
N SER A 217 -13.23 8.66 8.28
CA SER A 217 -13.47 9.04 6.89
C SER A 217 -14.94 8.80 6.55
N LYS A 218 -15.68 9.86 6.21
CA LYS A 218 -17.03 9.71 5.67
C LYS A 218 -16.91 8.76 4.47
N VAL A 219 -17.66 7.66 4.49
CA VAL A 219 -17.94 6.89 3.27
C VAL A 219 -18.31 7.95 2.25
N THR A 220 -17.52 8.08 1.18
CA THR A 220 -17.89 8.98 0.09
C THR A 220 -19.30 8.57 -0.27
N ALA A 221 -20.26 9.43 0.06
CA ALA A 221 -21.68 9.18 -0.07
C ALA A 221 -22.07 9.19 -1.55
N ALA A 222 -21.45 8.34 -2.35
CA ALA A 222 -22.15 7.70 -3.43
C ALA A 222 -22.95 6.59 -2.74
N ALA A 223 -24.20 6.90 -2.41
CA ALA A 223 -25.19 5.92 -1.94
C ALA A 223 -25.51 4.82 -2.98
N GLU A 224 -24.62 4.63 -3.97
CA GLU A 224 -24.76 3.84 -5.19
C GLU A 224 -23.50 3.03 -5.52
N ALA A 225 -22.45 3.08 -4.68
CA ALA A 225 -21.24 2.31 -4.94
C ALA A 225 -21.55 0.81 -4.79
N VAL A 226 -21.79 0.13 -5.92
CA VAL A 226 -22.02 -1.33 -5.95
C VAL A 226 -20.86 -2.01 -5.23
N PRO A 227 -21.13 -2.80 -4.18
CA PRO A 227 -20.10 -3.58 -3.52
C PRO A 227 -19.34 -4.42 -4.55
N LEU A 228 -18.02 -4.26 -4.59
CA LEU A 228 -17.18 -5.10 -5.43
C LEU A 228 -17.08 -6.47 -4.75
N GLU A 229 -17.96 -7.38 -5.17
CA GLU A 229 -17.98 -8.75 -4.66
C GLU A 229 -16.64 -9.42 -4.99
N ARG A 230 -15.98 -9.91 -3.94
CA ARG A 230 -14.69 -10.59 -4.09
C ARG A 230 -14.92 -11.99 -4.63
N VAL A 231 -14.07 -12.37 -5.57
CA VAL A 231 -14.08 -13.68 -6.21
C VAL A 231 -13.22 -14.63 -5.37
N PRO A 232 -13.58 -15.92 -5.26
CA PRO A 232 -12.74 -16.91 -4.58
C PRO A 232 -11.30 -16.92 -5.10
N TRP A 233 -10.35 -17.06 -4.18
CA TRP A 233 -8.93 -17.16 -4.51
C TRP A 233 -8.58 -18.59 -4.91
N ALA A 234 -7.91 -18.75 -6.05
CA ALA A 234 -7.38 -20.03 -6.49
C ALA A 234 -6.08 -20.33 -5.73
N ALA A 235 -6.10 -21.33 -4.85
CA ALA A 235 -4.91 -21.76 -4.14
C ALA A 235 -3.98 -22.58 -5.06
N HIS A 236 -2.67 -22.44 -4.88
CA HIS A 236 -1.66 -23.18 -5.62
C HIS A 236 -1.14 -24.35 -4.76
N PRO A 237 -0.92 -25.56 -5.31
CA PRO A 237 -0.55 -26.74 -4.52
C PRO A 237 0.68 -26.56 -3.62
N ALA A 238 1.69 -25.81 -4.08
CA ALA A 238 2.87 -25.50 -3.27
C ALA A 238 2.56 -24.60 -2.06
N VAL A 239 1.60 -23.69 -2.21
CA VAL A 239 1.14 -22.80 -1.13
C VAL A 239 0.33 -23.61 -0.12
N GLU A 240 -0.61 -24.43 -0.59
CA GLU A 240 -1.43 -25.32 0.26
C GLU A 240 -0.56 -26.27 1.08
N LYS A 241 0.42 -26.91 0.43
CA LYS A 241 1.37 -27.80 1.12
C LYS A 241 2.14 -27.07 2.23
N SER A 242 2.52 -25.81 2.01
CA SER A 242 3.21 -25.01 3.02
C SER A 242 2.29 -24.65 4.18
N LEU A 243 1.04 -24.26 3.90
CA LEU A 243 0.03 -23.96 4.93
C LEU A 243 -0.28 -25.19 5.78
N HIS A 244 -0.51 -26.35 5.17
CA HIS A 244 -0.73 -27.60 5.90
C HIS A 244 0.44 -27.94 6.84
N LYS A 245 1.69 -27.74 6.38
CA LYS A 245 2.87 -27.94 7.23
C LYS A 245 2.93 -26.98 8.42
N ALA A 246 2.38 -25.78 8.26
CA ALA A 246 2.35 -24.75 9.30
C ALA A 246 1.15 -24.89 10.28
N GLY A 247 0.29 -25.89 10.10
CA GLY A 247 -0.89 -26.11 10.96
C GLY A 247 -2.22 -25.67 10.34
N GLY A 248 -2.23 -25.28 9.07
CA GLY A 248 -3.42 -24.82 8.34
C GLY A 248 -3.63 -23.30 8.38
N LEU A 249 -4.73 -22.88 7.74
CA LEU A 249 -5.35 -21.56 7.95
C LEU A 249 -6.35 -21.65 9.10
#